data_AF-A0A061EVJ1-F1
#
_entry.id   AF-A0A061EVJ1-F1
#
_cell.length_a   1.000
_cell.length_b   1.000
_cell.length_c   1.000
_cell.angle_alpha   90.00
_cell.angle_beta   90.00
_cell.angle_gamma   90.00
#
_symmetry.space_group_name_H-M   'P 1'
#
loop_
_entity.id
_entity.type
_entity.pdbx_description
1 polymer ?
#
loop_
_entity_poly.entity_id
_entity_poly.type
_entity_poly.pdbx_seq_one_letter_code
_entity_poly.pdbx_strand_id
1 'polypeptide(L)'
;LTNHFDWLPSSLYICSHGYLTFYPSHFTRKQEKEQGNREKTMNGYERVNSKGASKAEQIDLESGETLYPGISYGENQLRWGFIRKVYGILAAQLVLTTVVSAFVVLSAPVNELLRGNSGLLLFLCLIPFILLWPLHVYHQKHPVNLIVLGLFTVSLSLTVGVSCANTDGRIVLEALILTAGVVTSLTGYTFWASKKGKDFSYLGPILFTSLIILILTGLIQMFFPLGPTSVAIYGGISALIFCGYIVYDTDNLSYGHGTIV
;
A
#
# COMPACT_ATOMS: atom_id res chain seq x y z
N LEU A 1 30.88 -12.33 41.67
CA LEU A 1 30.38 -13.73 41.73
C LEU A 1 29.41 -13.78 42.90
N THR A 2 28.10 -13.96 42.81
CA THR A 2 27.14 -14.36 41.77
C THR A 2 25.78 -14.29 42.47
N ASN A 3 24.75 -13.72 41.81
CA ASN A 3 23.36 -14.21 41.67
C ASN A 3 22.55 -14.64 42.93
N HIS A 4 21.24 -14.41 43.10
CA HIS A 4 20.17 -13.71 42.37
C HIS A 4 18.89 -13.90 43.24
N PHE A 5 17.88 -13.02 43.07
CA PHE A 5 16.48 -13.17 43.52
C PHE A 5 16.17 -13.09 45.02
N ASP A 6 16.05 -11.85 45.50
CA ASP A 6 14.95 -11.47 46.40
C ASP A 6 13.99 -10.60 45.59
N TRP A 7 12.68 -10.79 45.79
CA TRP A 7 11.62 -9.76 45.89
C TRP A 7 10.25 -10.44 45.74
N LEU A 8 9.72 -10.83 46.90
CA LEU A 8 8.31 -11.15 47.14
C LEU A 8 7.70 -9.98 47.97
N PRO A 9 6.38 -9.92 48.20
CA PRO A 9 5.41 -8.97 47.64
C PRO A 9 4.85 -7.99 48.70
N SER A 10 3.90 -7.11 48.33
CA SER A 10 2.68 -6.82 49.13
C SER A 10 1.68 -5.90 48.39
N SER A 11 0.42 -6.34 48.38
CA SER A 11 -0.84 -5.65 48.01
C SER A 11 -1.00 -5.18 46.55
N LEU A 12 -1.72 -5.89 45.69
CA LEU A 12 -3.17 -6.20 45.72
C LEU A 12 -4.05 -4.94 45.81
N TYR A 13 -4.45 -4.43 44.64
CA TYR A 13 -5.78 -3.86 44.44
C TYR A 13 -6.42 -4.51 43.22
N ILE A 14 -7.42 -5.34 43.48
CA ILE A 14 -8.42 -5.74 42.51
C ILE A 14 -9.34 -4.53 42.34
N CYS A 15 -9.36 -3.93 41.15
CA CYS A 15 -10.42 -3.03 40.74
C CYS A 15 -10.94 -3.49 39.38
N SER A 16 -12.21 -3.86 39.38
CA SER A 16 -12.98 -4.38 38.26
C SER A 16 -13.16 -3.29 37.20
N HIS A 17 -12.53 -3.46 36.04
CA HIS A 17 -12.90 -3.00 34.68
C HIS A 17 -11.63 -2.94 33.84
N GLY A 18 -11.40 -3.98 33.04
CA GLY A 18 -10.21 -4.16 32.22
C GLY A 18 -10.14 -3.19 31.05
N TYR A 19 -9.46 -2.07 31.25
CA TYR A 19 -8.71 -1.35 30.21
C TYR A 19 -7.51 -0.68 30.89
N LEU A 20 -6.29 -1.14 30.60
CA LEU A 20 -5.09 -0.39 30.94
C LEU A 20 -4.20 -0.26 29.70
N THR A 21 -4.35 0.86 29.00
CA THR A 21 -3.33 1.40 28.10
C THR A 21 -2.17 1.92 28.94
N PHE A 22 -1.03 1.24 28.85
CA PHE A 22 0.22 1.68 29.44
C PHE A 22 0.80 2.82 28.60
N TYR A 23 0.69 4.07 29.08
CA TYR A 23 1.42 5.21 28.51
C TYR A 23 2.72 5.43 29.28
N PRO A 24 3.91 5.24 28.68
CA PRO A 24 5.18 5.50 29.35
C PRO A 24 5.45 7.02 29.38
N SER A 25 5.50 7.59 30.59
CA SER A 25 5.84 9.00 30.89
C SER A 25 7.26 9.45 30.49
N HIS A 26 8.07 8.54 29.94
CA HIS A 26 9.41 8.83 29.44
C HIS A 26 9.42 9.43 28.02
N PHE A 27 8.35 9.26 27.23
CA PHE A 27 8.29 9.77 25.86
C PHE A 27 8.08 11.31 25.81
N THR A 28 7.25 11.85 26.70
CA THR A 28 6.94 13.29 26.77
C THR A 28 8.16 14.14 27.12
N ARG A 29 9.01 13.68 28.05
CA ARG A 29 10.26 14.40 28.41
C ARG A 29 11.30 14.46 27.29
N LYS A 30 11.26 13.52 26.33
CA LYS A 30 12.19 13.53 25.19
C LYS A 30 11.75 14.55 24.14
N GLN A 31 10.43 14.67 23.92
CA GLN A 31 9.84 15.63 22.99
C GLN A 31 10.05 17.09 23.42
N GLU A 32 9.88 17.41 24.71
CA GLU A 32 10.12 18.77 25.24
C GLU A 32 11.58 19.23 25.07
N LYS A 33 12.54 18.34 25.30
CA LYS A 33 13.97 18.63 25.11
C LYS A 33 14.33 18.83 23.64
N GLU A 34 13.71 18.07 22.74
CA GLU A 34 13.91 18.21 21.30
C GLU A 34 13.25 19.48 20.72
N GLN A 35 12.14 19.94 21.30
CA GLN A 35 11.51 21.21 20.93
C GLN A 35 12.35 22.41 21.38
N GLY A 36 12.84 22.42 22.63
CA GLY A 36 13.70 23.50 23.12
C GLY A 36 15.05 23.59 22.39
N ASN A 37 15.56 22.48 21.87
CA ASN A 37 16.78 22.48 21.07
C ASN A 37 16.55 22.98 19.63
N ARG A 38 15.36 22.72 19.06
CA ARG A 38 14.94 23.22 17.73
C ARG A 38 14.71 24.74 17.71
N GLU A 39 14.15 25.30 18.77
CA GLU A 39 13.94 26.75 18.89
C GLU A 39 15.27 27.53 18.99
N LYS A 40 16.26 26.98 19.70
CA LYS A 40 17.62 27.56 19.76
C LYS A 40 18.36 27.51 18.43
N THR A 41 18.14 26.47 17.62
CA THR A 41 18.74 26.38 16.28
C THR A 41 18.10 27.37 15.31
N MET A 42 16.76 27.55 15.34
CA MET A 42 16.07 28.55 14.51
C MET A 42 16.56 29.99 14.77
N ASN A 43 16.65 30.40 16.03
CA ASN A 43 17.13 31.75 16.39
C ASN A 43 18.60 31.99 15.99
N GLY A 44 19.39 30.92 15.87
CA GLY A 44 20.76 30.98 15.34
C GLY A 44 20.80 31.24 13.83
N TYR A 45 19.89 30.63 13.06
CA TYR A 45 19.82 30.77 11.61
C TYR A 45 19.35 32.16 11.17
N GLU A 46 18.36 32.75 11.84
CA GLU A 46 17.88 34.11 11.53
C GLU A 46 18.96 35.17 11.73
N ARG A 47 19.79 35.02 12.78
CA ARG A 47 20.92 35.94 13.05
C ARG A 47 22.04 35.86 12.01
N VAL A 48 22.25 34.71 11.37
CA VAL A 48 23.26 34.54 10.32
C VAL A 48 22.75 35.13 9.00
N ASN A 49 21.46 34.95 8.70
CA ASN A 49 20.85 35.49 7.47
C ASN A 49 20.85 37.03 7.45
N SER A 50 20.59 37.69 8.59
CA SER A 50 20.60 39.15 8.67
C SER A 50 21.99 39.80 8.44
N LYS A 51 23.10 39.06 8.65
CA LYS A 51 24.46 39.56 8.42
C LYS A 51 25.02 39.29 7.02
N GLY A 52 24.36 38.46 6.22
CA GLY A 52 24.81 38.07 4.87
C GLY A 52 24.31 38.96 3.73
N ALA A 53 23.32 39.83 3.98
CA ALA A 53 22.60 40.57 2.93
C ALA A 53 23.33 41.81 2.34
N SER A 54 24.65 41.94 2.51
CA SER A 54 25.41 43.05 1.91
C SER A 54 26.78 42.59 1.41
N LYS A 55 26.80 41.73 0.39
CA LYS A 55 27.84 41.76 -0.67
C LYS A 55 27.55 40.77 -1.80
N ALA A 56 27.78 41.29 -3.02
CA ALA A 56 28.06 40.57 -4.26
C ALA A 56 26.87 39.98 -5.03
N GLU A 57 26.42 40.80 -5.97
CA GLU A 57 25.93 40.45 -7.30
C GLU A 57 26.84 39.40 -7.97
N GLN A 58 26.30 38.21 -8.21
CA GLN A 58 26.72 37.30 -9.27
C GLN A 58 25.46 36.64 -9.85
N ILE A 59 25.33 36.70 -11.17
CA ILE A 59 24.15 36.33 -11.94
C ILE A 59 24.00 34.80 -11.92
N ASP A 60 23.02 34.26 -11.19
CA ASP A 60 22.64 32.84 -11.24
C ASP A 60 21.21 32.67 -11.80
N LEU A 61 21.16 31.94 -12.91
CA LEU A 61 20.04 31.73 -13.81
C LEU A 61 19.09 30.60 -13.33
N GLU A 62 18.89 30.46 -12.01
CA GLU A 62 18.08 29.40 -11.39
C GLU A 62 16.85 29.95 -10.66
N SER A 63 16.13 30.89 -11.29
CA SER A 63 14.79 31.30 -10.86
C SER A 63 13.73 30.34 -11.41
N GLY A 64 13.85 29.05 -11.06
CA GLY A 64 12.74 28.12 -11.22
C GLY A 64 11.70 28.42 -10.15
N GLU A 65 10.67 29.21 -10.50
CA GLU A 65 9.58 29.61 -9.61
C GLU A 65 9.12 28.46 -8.70
N THR A 66 9.36 28.61 -7.40
CA THR A 66 8.90 27.65 -6.39
C THR A 66 7.37 27.69 -6.33
N LEU A 67 6.71 26.65 -6.82
CA LEU A 67 5.24 26.58 -6.90
C LEU A 67 4.57 26.18 -5.56
N TYR A 68 5.33 25.83 -4.52
CA TYR A 68 4.93 25.59 -3.12
C TYR A 68 6.20 25.74 -2.24
N PRO A 69 6.13 25.97 -0.90
CA PRO A 69 7.32 26.32 -0.14
C PRO A 69 8.27 25.11 -0.07
N GLY A 70 9.47 25.26 -0.65
CA GLY A 70 10.60 24.37 -0.44
C GLY A 70 10.81 23.20 -1.41
N ILE A 71 10.09 23.10 -2.54
CA ILE A 71 10.37 22.06 -3.55
C ILE A 71 10.72 22.69 -4.89
N SER A 72 11.87 22.31 -5.45
CA SER A 72 12.33 22.78 -6.76
C SER A 72 11.43 22.26 -7.89
N TYR A 73 11.24 23.05 -8.95
CA TYR A 73 10.44 22.64 -10.12
C TYR A 73 10.89 21.29 -10.70
N GLY A 74 12.20 21.01 -10.67
CA GLY A 74 12.78 19.74 -11.14
C GLY A 74 12.33 18.51 -10.34
N GLU A 75 12.26 18.61 -9.01
CA GLU A 75 11.85 17.49 -8.12
C GLU A 75 10.38 17.12 -8.32
N ASN A 76 9.53 18.12 -8.56
CA ASN A 76 8.12 17.90 -8.88
C ASN A 76 7.96 17.19 -10.23
N GLN A 77 8.69 17.60 -11.28
CA GLN A 77 8.63 16.96 -12.60
C GLN A 77 9.05 15.48 -12.54
N LEU A 78 10.09 15.16 -11.77
CA LEU A 78 10.55 13.78 -11.57
C LEU A 78 9.49 12.92 -10.85
N ARG A 79 8.86 13.43 -9.78
CA ARG A 79 7.78 12.74 -9.07
C ARG A 79 6.59 12.43 -9.99
N TRP A 80 6.13 13.41 -10.76
CA TRP A 80 5.03 13.21 -11.71
C TRP A 80 5.39 12.25 -12.84
N GLY A 81 6.66 12.23 -13.28
CA GLY A 81 7.17 11.25 -14.24
C GLY A 81 7.13 9.82 -13.70
N PHE A 82 7.57 9.62 -12.46
CA PHE A 82 7.50 8.31 -11.78
C PHE A 82 6.06 7.84 -11.58
N ILE A 83 5.20 8.71 -11.07
CA ILE A 83 3.76 8.44 -10.89
C ILE A 83 3.14 7.99 -12.22
N ARG A 84 3.38 8.74 -13.31
CA ARG A 84 2.84 8.38 -14.65
C ARG A 84 3.32 7.01 -15.11
N LYS A 85 4.58 6.65 -14.85
CA LYS A 85 5.12 5.33 -15.18
C LYS A 85 4.43 4.22 -14.40
N VAL A 86 4.25 4.39 -13.09
CA VAL A 86 3.60 3.39 -12.22
C VAL A 86 2.14 3.19 -12.62
N TYR A 87 1.35 4.26 -12.74
CA TYR A 87 -0.05 4.16 -13.16
C TYR A 87 -0.19 3.67 -14.60
N GLY A 88 0.75 3.99 -15.49
CA GLY A 88 0.78 3.43 -16.84
C GLY A 88 0.94 1.91 -16.86
N ILE A 89 1.82 1.36 -16.01
CA ILE A 89 1.98 -0.09 -15.85
C ILE A 89 0.70 -0.71 -15.26
N LEU A 90 0.14 -0.11 -14.21
CA LEU A 90 -1.11 -0.58 -13.59
C LEU A 90 -2.27 -0.61 -14.58
N ALA A 91 -2.44 0.44 -15.39
CA ALA A 91 -3.47 0.50 -16.42
C ALA A 91 -3.28 -0.60 -17.48
N ALA A 92 -2.05 -0.83 -17.93
CA ALA A 92 -1.74 -1.91 -18.87
C ALA A 92 -2.05 -3.30 -18.28
N GLN A 93 -1.78 -3.51 -16.99
CA GLN A 93 -2.13 -4.76 -16.30
C GLN A 93 -3.63 -4.99 -16.20
N LEU A 94 -4.42 -3.94 -15.92
CA LEU A 94 -5.88 -4.04 -15.91
C LEU A 94 -6.42 -4.39 -17.29
N VAL A 95 -5.95 -3.72 -18.35
CA VAL A 95 -6.34 -4.04 -19.73
C VAL A 95 -5.98 -5.47 -20.10
N LEU A 96 -4.75 -5.91 -19.79
CA LEU A 96 -4.32 -7.29 -20.02
C LEU A 96 -5.22 -8.28 -19.28
N THR A 97 -5.55 -7.98 -18.03
CA THR A 97 -6.45 -8.82 -17.21
C THR A 97 -7.83 -8.92 -17.84
N THR A 98 -8.39 -7.81 -18.31
CA THR A 98 -9.69 -7.78 -19.01
C THR A 98 -9.65 -8.59 -20.30
N VAL A 99 -8.60 -8.43 -21.12
CA VAL A 99 -8.46 -9.16 -22.40
C VAL A 99 -8.36 -10.67 -22.17
N VAL A 100 -7.51 -11.12 -21.24
CA VAL A 100 -7.37 -12.55 -20.94
C VAL A 100 -8.64 -13.11 -20.30
N SER A 101 -9.26 -12.37 -19.37
CA SER A 101 -10.51 -12.80 -18.74
C SER A 101 -11.65 -12.90 -19.75
N ALA A 102 -11.78 -11.93 -20.65
CA ALA A 102 -12.76 -11.96 -21.72
C ALA A 102 -12.54 -13.14 -22.66
N PHE A 103 -11.28 -13.45 -23.01
CA PHE A 103 -10.96 -14.64 -23.80
C PHE A 103 -11.44 -15.95 -23.12
N VAL A 104 -11.21 -16.09 -21.81
CA VAL A 104 -11.69 -17.27 -21.04
C VAL A 104 -13.21 -17.33 -21.00
N VAL A 105 -13.88 -16.20 -20.80
CA VAL A 105 -15.36 -16.11 -20.75
C VAL A 105 -15.99 -16.46 -22.10
N LEU A 106 -15.45 -15.94 -23.20
CA LEU A 106 -15.97 -16.16 -24.55
C LEU A 106 -15.64 -17.55 -25.11
N SER A 107 -14.59 -18.20 -24.57
CA SER A 107 -14.13 -19.51 -25.03
C SER A 107 -14.62 -20.62 -24.09
N ALA A 108 -15.84 -21.13 -24.34
CA ALA A 108 -16.39 -22.29 -23.64
C ALA A 108 -15.41 -23.47 -23.44
N PRO A 109 -14.66 -23.95 -24.45
CA PRO A 109 -13.76 -25.09 -24.26
C PRO A 109 -12.60 -24.78 -23.30
N VAL A 110 -12.17 -23.52 -23.20
CA VAL A 110 -11.11 -23.10 -22.26
C VAL A 110 -11.65 -23.16 -20.83
N ASN A 111 -12.83 -22.58 -20.59
CA ASN A 111 -13.47 -22.64 -19.26
C ASN A 111 -13.76 -24.08 -18.83
N GLU A 112 -14.26 -24.93 -19.74
CA GLU A 112 -14.53 -26.35 -19.48
C GLU A 112 -13.25 -27.13 -19.18
N LEU A 113 -12.15 -26.90 -19.91
CA LEU A 113 -10.86 -27.53 -19.63
C LEU A 113 -10.33 -27.15 -18.25
N LEU A 114 -10.38 -25.85 -17.92
CA LEU A 114 -9.91 -25.34 -16.63
C LEU A 114 -10.77 -25.95 -15.51
N ARG A 115 -12.10 -25.86 -15.60
CA ARG A 115 -13.02 -26.37 -14.58
C ARG A 115 -13.03 -27.89 -14.46
N GLY A 116 -12.87 -28.61 -15.57
CA GLY A 116 -12.83 -30.07 -15.60
C GLY A 116 -11.57 -30.66 -14.98
N ASN A 117 -10.49 -29.88 -14.84
CA ASN A 117 -9.24 -30.32 -14.24
C ASN A 117 -8.93 -29.52 -12.97
N SER A 118 -9.43 -30.02 -11.84
CA SER A 118 -9.21 -29.42 -10.51
C SER A 118 -7.72 -29.27 -10.16
N GLY A 119 -6.87 -30.20 -10.61
CA GLY A 119 -5.41 -30.12 -10.39
C GLY A 119 -4.79 -28.94 -11.14
N LEU A 120 -5.25 -28.69 -12.36
CA LEU A 120 -4.82 -27.55 -13.16
C LEU A 120 -5.31 -26.23 -12.56
N LEU A 121 -6.56 -26.14 -12.08
CA LEU A 121 -7.05 -24.94 -11.37
C LEU A 121 -6.28 -24.65 -10.08
N LEU A 122 -6.00 -25.68 -9.27
CA LEU A 122 -5.18 -25.52 -8.07
C LEU A 122 -3.76 -25.06 -8.44
N PHE A 123 -3.18 -25.62 -9.50
CA PHE A 123 -1.89 -25.18 -10.00
C PHE A 123 -1.92 -23.71 -10.43
N LEU A 124 -2.91 -23.28 -11.21
CA LEU A 124 -3.07 -21.87 -11.62
C LEU A 124 -3.26 -20.93 -10.42
N CYS A 125 -3.95 -21.36 -9.37
CA CYS A 125 -4.10 -20.59 -8.14
C CYS A 125 -2.76 -20.41 -7.38
N LEU A 126 -1.87 -21.39 -7.45
CA LEU A 126 -0.56 -21.37 -6.79
C LEU A 126 0.53 -20.63 -7.58
N ILE A 127 0.44 -20.58 -8.92
CA ILE A 127 1.43 -19.89 -9.77
C ILE A 127 1.71 -18.44 -9.33
N PRO A 128 0.72 -17.58 -9.07
CA PRO A 128 0.96 -16.20 -8.64
C PRO A 128 1.88 -16.12 -7.42
N PHE A 129 1.68 -17.01 -6.43
CA PHE A 129 2.52 -17.07 -5.23
C PHE A 129 3.95 -17.51 -5.54
N ILE A 130 4.13 -18.46 -6.47
CA ILE A 130 5.46 -18.90 -6.92
C ILE A 130 6.17 -17.75 -7.65
N LEU A 131 5.45 -16.98 -8.48
CA LEU A 131 5.98 -15.85 -9.22
C LEU A 131 6.34 -14.64 -8.34
N LEU A 132 5.87 -14.56 -7.09
CA LEU A 132 6.28 -13.49 -6.16
C LEU A 132 7.78 -13.52 -5.88
N TRP A 133 8.39 -14.71 -5.76
CA TRP A 133 9.82 -14.84 -5.48
C TRP A 133 10.70 -14.22 -6.58
N PRO A 134 10.61 -14.63 -7.87
CA PRO A 134 11.36 -13.99 -8.93
C PRO A 134 10.98 -12.52 -9.11
N LEU A 135 9.71 -12.15 -8.90
CA LEU A 135 9.31 -10.74 -8.98
C LEU A 135 10.05 -9.88 -7.95
N HIS A 136 10.18 -10.36 -6.71
CA HIS A 136 10.94 -9.68 -5.66
C HIS A 136 12.43 -9.60 -5.99
N VAL A 137 13.04 -10.68 -6.48
CA VAL A 137 14.47 -10.72 -6.84
C VAL A 137 14.80 -9.80 -8.02
N TYR A 138 13.94 -9.76 -9.04
CA TYR A 138 14.19 -9.04 -10.28
C TYR A 138 13.57 -7.64 -10.36
N HIS A 139 12.90 -7.13 -9.31
CA HIS A 139 12.13 -5.88 -9.38
C HIS A 139 12.92 -4.64 -9.89
N GLN A 140 14.23 -4.57 -9.59
CA GLN A 140 15.12 -3.48 -10.03
C GLN A 140 15.80 -3.71 -11.39
N LYS A 141 15.61 -4.87 -12.03
CA LYS A 141 16.32 -5.26 -13.26
C LYS A 141 15.41 -5.13 -14.48
N HIS A 142 15.58 -4.05 -15.24
CA HIS A 142 14.90 -3.86 -16.53
C HIS A 142 15.64 -4.61 -17.65
N PRO A 143 14.95 -5.27 -18.61
CA PRO A 143 13.49 -5.39 -18.78
C PRO A 143 12.86 -6.61 -18.10
N VAL A 144 13.65 -7.43 -17.40
CA VAL A 144 13.20 -8.70 -16.81
C VAL A 144 12.06 -8.49 -15.82
N ASN A 145 12.09 -7.40 -15.05
CA ASN A 145 11.01 -7.06 -14.11
C ASN A 145 9.63 -6.99 -14.80
N LEU A 146 9.53 -6.36 -15.97
CA LEU A 146 8.28 -6.23 -16.72
C LEU A 146 7.81 -7.56 -17.30
N ILE A 147 8.73 -8.43 -17.72
CA ILE A 147 8.39 -9.77 -18.23
C ILE A 147 7.81 -10.64 -17.12
N VAL A 148 8.48 -10.70 -15.96
CA VAL A 148 8.00 -11.46 -14.80
C VAL A 148 6.68 -10.89 -14.29
N LEU A 149 6.55 -9.56 -14.29
CA LEU A 149 5.32 -8.87 -13.92
C LEU A 149 4.17 -9.21 -14.89
N GLY A 150 4.42 -9.25 -16.20
CA GLY A 150 3.44 -9.65 -17.20
C GLY A 150 3.00 -11.11 -17.03
N LEU A 151 3.94 -12.03 -16.80
CA LEU A 151 3.63 -13.43 -16.49
C LEU A 151 2.77 -13.57 -15.24
N PHE A 152 3.09 -12.81 -14.19
CA PHE A 152 2.31 -12.74 -12.96
C PHE A 152 0.88 -12.25 -13.25
N THR A 153 0.72 -11.16 -14.01
CA THR A 153 -0.59 -10.64 -14.41
C THR A 153 -1.39 -11.64 -15.24
N VAL A 154 -0.77 -12.32 -16.21
CA VAL A 154 -1.45 -13.35 -17.02
C VAL A 154 -1.93 -14.49 -16.13
N SER A 155 -1.10 -14.98 -15.21
CA SER A 155 -1.48 -16.07 -14.30
C SER A 155 -2.67 -15.71 -13.42
N LEU A 156 -2.70 -14.49 -12.87
CA LEU A 156 -3.84 -13.99 -12.10
C LEU A 156 -5.10 -13.83 -12.97
N SER A 157 -4.94 -13.30 -14.18
CA SER A 157 -6.06 -13.05 -15.08
C SER A 157 -6.77 -14.31 -15.54
N LEU A 158 -6.09 -15.46 -15.60
CA LEU A 158 -6.75 -16.74 -15.88
C LEU A 158 -7.69 -17.16 -14.74
N THR A 159 -7.25 -17.00 -13.48
CA THR A 159 -8.09 -17.29 -12.30
C THR A 159 -9.27 -16.32 -12.18
N VAL A 160 -9.04 -15.03 -12.49
CA VAL A 160 -10.12 -14.04 -12.60
C VAL A 160 -11.07 -14.41 -13.74
N GLY A 161 -10.56 -14.80 -14.90
CA GLY A 161 -11.33 -15.23 -16.07
C GLY A 161 -12.25 -16.42 -15.79
N VAL A 162 -11.75 -17.45 -15.10
CA VAL A 162 -12.57 -18.59 -14.67
C VAL A 162 -13.66 -18.14 -13.71
N SER A 163 -13.33 -17.25 -12.76
CA SER A 163 -14.32 -16.73 -11.81
C SER A 163 -15.43 -15.94 -12.52
N CYS A 164 -15.06 -15.08 -13.47
CA CYS A 164 -16.01 -14.33 -14.29
C CYS A 164 -16.84 -15.24 -15.21
N ALA A 165 -16.25 -16.28 -15.79
CA ALA A 165 -16.95 -17.22 -16.68
C ALA A 165 -17.99 -18.07 -15.96
N ASN A 166 -17.90 -18.18 -14.63
CA ASN A 166 -18.83 -18.93 -13.78
C ASN A 166 -19.69 -18.02 -12.88
N THR A 167 -19.72 -16.71 -13.15
CA THR A 167 -20.54 -15.72 -12.43
C THR A 167 -21.44 -14.99 -13.43
N ASP A 168 -22.62 -14.57 -13.01
CA ASP A 168 -23.52 -13.78 -13.87
C ASP A 168 -22.84 -12.48 -14.32
N GLY A 169 -22.83 -12.23 -15.64
CA GLY A 169 -22.15 -11.07 -16.23
C GLY A 169 -22.65 -9.72 -15.70
N ARG A 170 -23.92 -9.63 -15.26
CA ARG A 170 -24.46 -8.43 -14.61
C ARG A 170 -23.76 -8.15 -13.28
N ILE A 171 -23.57 -9.17 -12.45
CA ILE A 171 -22.86 -9.07 -11.16
C ILE A 171 -21.40 -8.67 -11.41
N VAL A 172 -20.75 -9.27 -12.41
CA VAL A 172 -19.37 -8.93 -12.78
C VAL A 172 -19.24 -7.47 -13.20
N LEU A 173 -20.19 -6.96 -14.00
CA LEU A 173 -20.19 -5.57 -14.44
C LEU A 173 -20.46 -4.59 -13.28
N GLU A 174 -21.42 -4.91 -12.41
CA GLU A 174 -21.71 -4.12 -11.20
C GLU A 174 -20.49 -4.03 -10.29
N ALA A 175 -19.81 -5.16 -10.05
CA ALA A 175 -18.57 -5.20 -9.27
C ALA A 175 -17.46 -4.36 -9.92
N LEU A 176 -17.28 -4.46 -11.24
CA LEU A 176 -16.28 -3.67 -11.97
C LEU A 176 -16.51 -2.16 -11.83
N ILE A 177 -17.75 -1.70 -12.02
CA ILE A 177 -18.10 -0.28 -11.91
C ILE A 177 -17.87 0.22 -10.48
N LEU A 178 -18.28 -0.56 -9.48
CA LEU A 178 -18.09 -0.22 -8.07
C LEU A 178 -16.60 -0.14 -7.72
N THR A 179 -15.80 -1.14 -8.09
CA THR A 179 -14.35 -1.12 -7.84
C THR A 179 -13.67 0.04 -8.54
N ALA A 180 -14.01 0.31 -9.80
CA ALA A 180 -13.48 1.45 -10.54
C ALA A 180 -13.80 2.77 -9.83
N GLY A 181 -15.06 3.00 -9.47
CA GLY A 181 -15.49 4.21 -8.77
C GLY A 181 -14.80 4.41 -7.43
N VAL A 182 -14.69 3.36 -6.62
CA VAL A 182 -14.01 3.40 -5.31
C VAL A 182 -12.51 3.67 -5.48
N VAL A 183 -11.83 2.96 -6.38
CA VAL A 183 -10.40 3.16 -6.65
C VAL A 183 -10.14 4.59 -7.10
N THR A 184 -10.90 5.10 -8.08
CA THR A 184 -10.70 6.47 -8.59
C THR A 184 -10.97 7.54 -7.52
N SER A 185 -12.03 7.35 -6.73
CA SER A 185 -12.40 8.29 -5.67
C SER A 185 -11.33 8.34 -4.58
N LEU A 186 -10.84 7.17 -4.18
CA LEU A 186 -9.87 7.04 -3.09
C LEU A 186 -8.48 7.50 -3.51
N THR A 187 -8.03 7.14 -4.71
CA THR A 187 -6.79 7.67 -5.29
C THR A 187 -6.82 9.20 -5.39
N GLY A 188 -7.94 9.78 -5.86
CA GLY A 188 -8.12 11.23 -5.93
C GLY A 188 -8.08 11.91 -4.55
N TYR A 189 -8.77 11.32 -3.56
CA TYR A 189 -8.74 11.78 -2.18
C TYR A 189 -7.33 11.75 -1.59
N THR A 190 -6.58 10.65 -1.79
CA THR A 190 -5.21 10.52 -1.29
C THR A 190 -4.30 11.58 -1.89
N PHE A 191 -4.33 11.80 -3.21
CA PHE A 191 -3.52 12.86 -3.82
C PHE A 191 -3.83 14.26 -3.28
N TRP A 192 -5.11 14.55 -3.02
CA TRP A 192 -5.51 15.81 -2.39
C TRP A 192 -5.00 15.91 -0.95
N ALA A 193 -5.08 14.82 -0.18
CA ALA A 193 -4.65 14.76 1.20
C ALA A 193 -3.11 14.86 1.34
N SER A 194 -2.35 14.14 0.50
CA SER A 194 -0.89 14.19 0.47
C SER A 194 -0.38 15.57 0.08
N LYS A 195 -1.04 16.27 -0.86
CA LYS A 195 -0.71 17.69 -1.17
C LYS A 195 -0.88 18.63 0.03
N LYS A 196 -1.71 18.26 1.01
CA LYS A 196 -1.96 19.03 2.23
C LYS A 196 -1.06 18.62 3.41
N GLY A 197 -0.09 17.74 3.20
CA GLY A 197 0.81 17.32 4.28
C GLY A 197 0.21 16.27 5.21
N LYS A 198 -0.81 15.50 4.77
CA LYS A 198 -1.40 14.45 5.60
C LYS A 198 -0.66 13.13 5.37
N ASP A 199 -0.03 12.63 6.43
CA ASP A 199 0.71 11.37 6.39
C ASP A 199 -0.21 10.18 6.72
N PHE A 200 -0.14 9.08 5.95
CA PHE A 200 -0.93 7.87 6.19
C PHE A 200 -0.11 6.70 6.74
N SER A 201 1.12 6.93 7.21
CA SER A 201 2.03 5.90 7.71
C SER A 201 1.47 5.01 8.83
N TYR A 202 0.51 5.52 9.63
CA TYR A 202 -0.16 4.75 10.68
C TYR A 202 -1.02 3.59 10.14
N LEU A 203 -1.39 3.62 8.87
CA LEU A 203 -2.14 2.52 8.24
C LEU A 203 -1.28 1.26 8.05
N GLY A 204 0.05 1.39 7.91
CA GLY A 204 0.94 0.26 7.59
C GLY A 204 0.77 -0.96 8.51
N PRO A 205 0.94 -0.84 9.83
CA PRO A 205 0.79 -1.96 10.76
C PRO A 205 -0.63 -2.56 10.79
N ILE A 206 -1.66 -1.72 10.65
CA ILE A 206 -3.06 -2.14 10.64
C ILE A 206 -3.37 -2.94 9.38
N LEU A 207 -2.93 -2.45 8.22
CA LEU A 207 -3.11 -3.11 6.93
C LEU A 207 -2.35 -4.44 6.89
N PHE A 208 -1.10 -4.47 7.34
CA PHE A 208 -0.33 -5.71 7.41
C PHE A 208 -1.01 -6.76 8.28
N THR A 209 -1.46 -6.39 9.48
CA THR A 209 -2.15 -7.32 10.39
C THR A 209 -3.46 -7.84 9.79
N SER A 210 -4.26 -6.96 9.18
CA SER A 210 -5.52 -7.34 8.55
C SER A 210 -5.34 -8.24 7.31
N LEU A 211 -4.27 -8.05 6.53
CA LEU A 211 -3.93 -8.94 5.41
C LEU A 211 -3.60 -10.36 5.89
N ILE A 212 -2.84 -10.50 6.99
CA ILE A 212 -2.55 -11.82 7.58
C ILE A 212 -3.85 -12.50 8.03
N ILE A 213 -4.77 -11.77 8.65
CA ILE A 213 -6.09 -12.30 9.05
C ILE A 213 -6.87 -12.77 7.82
N LEU A 214 -6.88 -12.01 6.72
CA LEU A 214 -7.55 -12.41 5.48
C LEU A 214 -6.98 -13.70 4.90
N ILE A 215 -5.65 -13.84 4.88
CA ILE A 215 -4.95 -15.03 4.36
C ILE A 215 -5.28 -16.25 5.23
N LEU A 216 -5.12 -16.15 6.55
CA LEU A 216 -5.41 -17.25 7.48
C LEU A 216 -6.87 -17.68 7.40
N THR A 217 -7.80 -16.72 7.33
CA THR A 217 -9.23 -17.02 7.18
C THR A 217 -9.52 -17.70 5.84
N GLY A 218 -8.86 -17.28 4.75
CA GLY A 218 -8.98 -17.94 3.44
C GLY A 218 -8.47 -19.38 3.46
N LEU A 219 -7.34 -19.64 4.14
CA LEU A 219 -6.81 -21.00 4.32
C LEU A 219 -7.75 -21.88 5.16
N ILE A 220 -8.36 -21.35 6.22
CA ILE A 220 -9.34 -22.08 7.03
C ILE A 220 -10.58 -22.43 6.19
N GLN A 221 -11.08 -21.49 5.38
CA GLN A 221 -12.24 -21.71 4.52
C GLN A 221 -12.02 -22.80 3.46
N MET A 222 -10.77 -23.10 3.09
CA MET A 222 -10.44 -24.22 2.20
C MET A 222 -10.79 -25.58 2.81
N PHE A 223 -10.61 -25.74 4.13
CA PHE A 223 -10.93 -26.99 4.85
C PHE A 223 -12.33 -26.98 5.45
N PHE A 224 -12.85 -25.79 5.79
CA PHE A 224 -14.15 -25.60 6.43
C PHE A 224 -14.96 -24.56 5.65
N PRO A 225 -15.62 -24.95 4.54
CA PRO A 225 -16.39 -24.01 3.72
C PRO A 225 -17.57 -23.48 4.52
N LEU A 226 -17.65 -22.15 4.62
CA LEU A 226 -18.72 -21.46 5.32
C LEU A 226 -19.90 -21.17 4.36
N GLY A 227 -21.05 -20.79 4.93
CA GLY A 227 -22.24 -20.47 4.14
C GLY A 227 -22.10 -19.20 3.28
N PRO A 228 -23.04 -18.96 2.34
CA PRO A 228 -22.98 -17.81 1.43
C PRO A 228 -22.89 -16.45 2.14
N THR A 229 -23.59 -16.28 3.27
CA THR A 229 -23.57 -15.04 4.06
C THR A 229 -22.17 -14.72 4.58
N SER A 230 -21.45 -15.70 5.10
CA SER A 230 -20.08 -15.54 5.59
C SER A 230 -19.10 -15.24 4.46
N VAL A 231 -19.27 -15.86 3.28
CA VAL A 231 -18.46 -15.55 2.10
C VAL A 231 -18.68 -14.10 1.64
N ALA A 232 -19.94 -13.62 1.66
CA ALA A 232 -20.26 -12.23 1.34
C ALA A 232 -19.64 -11.24 2.33
N ILE A 233 -19.72 -11.51 3.64
CA ILE A 233 -19.09 -10.68 4.68
C ILE A 233 -17.57 -10.66 4.50
N TYR A 234 -16.96 -11.82 4.25
CA TYR A 234 -15.53 -11.93 3.97
C TYR A 234 -15.13 -11.11 2.72
N GLY A 235 -15.92 -11.16 1.66
CA GLY A 235 -15.75 -10.31 0.47
C GLY A 235 -15.84 -8.82 0.78
N GLY A 236 -16.83 -8.39 1.58
CA GLY A 236 -16.97 -6.99 1.99
C GLY A 236 -15.81 -6.47 2.84
N ILE A 237 -15.37 -7.24 3.84
CA ILE A 237 -14.24 -6.88 4.70
C ILE A 237 -12.94 -6.84 3.89
N SER A 238 -12.71 -7.83 3.02
CA SER A 238 -11.51 -7.85 2.16
C SER A 238 -11.48 -6.63 1.23
N ALA A 239 -12.60 -6.27 0.60
CA ALA A 239 -12.69 -5.07 -0.22
C ALA A 239 -12.34 -3.79 0.57
N LEU A 240 -12.83 -3.63 1.80
CA LEU A 240 -12.49 -2.48 2.66
C LEU A 240 -11.00 -2.44 3.02
N ILE A 241 -10.39 -3.59 3.31
CA ILE A 241 -8.95 -3.68 3.59
C ILE A 241 -8.14 -3.28 2.36
N PHE A 242 -8.50 -3.77 1.16
CA PHE A 242 -7.84 -3.37 -0.09
C PHE A 242 -8.05 -1.89 -0.42
N CYS A 243 -9.18 -1.29 -0.04
CA CYS A 243 -9.34 0.17 -0.11
C CYS A 243 -8.29 0.89 0.75
N GLY A 244 -8.06 0.42 1.98
CA GLY A 244 -6.98 0.96 2.82
C GLY A 244 -5.59 0.82 2.18
N TYR A 245 -5.30 -0.30 1.53
CA TYR A 245 -4.06 -0.49 0.75
C TYR A 245 -3.92 0.50 -0.40
N ILE A 246 -5.00 0.79 -1.14
CA ILE A 246 -4.97 1.80 -2.21
C ILE A 246 -4.54 3.17 -1.66
N VAL A 247 -5.06 3.58 -0.50
CA VAL A 247 -4.64 4.84 0.15
C VAL A 247 -3.17 4.80 0.51
N TYR A 248 -2.73 3.75 1.21
CA TYR A 248 -1.36 3.60 1.68
C TYR A 248 -0.35 3.57 0.54
N ASP A 249 -0.63 2.81 -0.52
CA ASP A 249 0.26 2.68 -1.68
C ASP A 249 0.31 3.97 -2.49
N THR A 250 -0.82 4.67 -2.65
CA THR A 250 -0.88 5.97 -3.35
C THR A 250 -0.14 7.06 -2.56
N ASP A 251 -0.23 7.05 -1.24
CA ASP A 251 0.48 7.99 -0.36
C ASP A 251 1.99 7.74 -0.41
N ASN A 252 2.42 6.48 -0.29
CA ASN A 252 3.82 6.09 -0.42
C ASN A 252 4.41 6.43 -1.80
N LEU A 253 3.62 6.32 -2.87
CA LEU A 253 4.03 6.75 -4.21
C LEU A 253 4.20 8.28 -4.30
N SER A 254 3.37 9.03 -3.57
CA SER A 254 3.42 10.49 -3.54
C SER A 254 4.61 11.00 -2.73
N TYR A 255 4.92 10.40 -1.58
CA TYR A 255 5.97 10.85 -0.65
C TYR A 255 7.31 10.11 -0.79
N GLY A 256 7.33 8.86 -1.24
CA GLY A 256 8.50 7.96 -1.26
C GLY A 256 9.65 8.33 -2.21
N HIS A 257 9.62 9.53 -2.79
CA HIS A 257 10.72 10.10 -3.59
C HIS A 257 11.23 11.46 -3.06
N GLY A 258 10.82 11.87 -1.86
CA GLY A 258 11.42 13.02 -1.16
C GLY A 258 12.61 12.67 -0.27
N THR A 259 12.99 11.39 -0.15
CA THR A 259 13.99 10.91 0.82
C THR A 259 15.04 9.99 0.20
N ILE A 260 15.18 10.00 -1.13
CA ILE A 260 16.29 9.35 -1.83
C ILE A 260 16.81 10.34 -2.87
N VAL A 261 17.45 11.39 -2.39
CA VAL A 261 18.54 12.09 -3.07
C VAL A 261 19.60 12.43 -2.03
#